data_AF-A0A1P8U473-F1
#
_entry.id   AF-A0A1P8U473-F1
#
_cell.length_a   1.000
_cell.length_b   1.000
_cell.length_c   1.000
_cell.angle_alpha   90.00
_cell.angle_beta   90.00
_cell.angle_gamma   90.00
#
_symmetry.space_group_name_H-M   'P 1'
#
loop_
_entity.id
_entity.type
_entity.pdbx_description
1 polymer ?
#
loop_
_entity_poly.entity_id
_entity_poly.type
_entity_poly.pdbx_seq_one_letter_code
_entity_poly.pdbx_strand_id
1 'polypeptide(L)'
;MTPGIGTPIQAIADGVVTTETEQGGAYGVYVVIRHEIDGQVVESAYAHMREGSLALTPGQTVRVGQMVGRVGDSGRSFGAHLHFEIRTGGEAVDPLAWLPARVRP
;
A
#
# COMPACT_ATOMS: atom_id res chain seq x y z
N MET A 1 -10.70 1.05 15.81
CA MET A 1 -10.51 -0.41 15.73
C MET A 1 -9.22 -0.66 14.99
N THR A 2 -8.29 -1.40 15.58
CA THR A 2 -7.13 -1.90 14.85
C THR A 2 -7.63 -2.93 13.84
N PRO A 3 -7.31 -2.79 12.54
CA PRO A 3 -7.73 -3.78 11.55
C PRO A 3 -7.11 -5.12 11.89
N GLY A 4 -7.95 -6.10 12.24
CA GLY A 4 -7.50 -7.45 12.55
C GLY A 4 -6.93 -8.15 11.32
N ILE A 5 -6.24 -9.27 11.55
CA ILE A 5 -5.76 -10.15 10.47
C ILE A 5 -6.88 -10.43 9.45
N GLY A 6 -6.55 -10.37 8.16
CA GLY A 6 -7.50 -10.59 7.07
C GLY A 6 -8.32 -9.37 6.63
N THR A 7 -8.24 -8.25 7.36
CA THR A 7 -8.91 -7.00 6.97
C THR A 7 -8.50 -6.61 5.54
N PRO A 8 -9.46 -6.25 4.65
CA PRO A 8 -9.14 -5.78 3.31
C PRO A 8 -8.25 -4.55 3.31
N ILE A 9 -7.25 -4.53 2.43
CA ILE A 9 -6.42 -3.36 2.13
C ILE A 9 -6.81 -2.88 0.73
N GLN A 10 -7.04 -1.58 0.59
CA GLN A 10 -7.50 -0.97 -0.64
C GLN A 10 -6.55 0.14 -1.09
N ALA A 11 -6.46 0.35 -2.41
CA ALA A 11 -5.65 1.41 -3.00
C ALA A 11 -6.24 2.78 -2.64
N ILE A 12 -5.39 3.71 -2.21
CA ILE A 12 -5.82 5.06 -1.81
C ILE A 12 -6.22 5.96 -2.98
N ALA A 13 -5.78 5.63 -4.20
CA ALA A 13 -5.96 6.42 -5.41
C ALA A 13 -5.76 5.55 -6.66
N ASP A 14 -6.22 6.07 -7.80
CA ASP A 14 -5.91 5.48 -9.11
C ASP A 14 -4.40 5.48 -9.36
N GLY A 15 -3.88 4.47 -10.06
CA GLY A 15 -2.45 4.37 -10.31
C GLY A 15 -2.04 3.14 -11.10
N VAL A 16 -0.74 2.86 -11.10
CA VAL A 16 -0.13 1.70 -11.75
C VAL A 16 0.79 1.00 -10.75
N VAL A 17 0.67 -0.32 -10.65
CA VAL A 17 1.52 -1.14 -9.79
C VAL A 17 2.94 -1.15 -10.35
N THR A 18 3.92 -0.75 -9.54
CA THR A 18 5.34 -0.71 -9.94
C THR A 18 6.16 -1.82 -9.30
N THR A 19 5.73 -2.34 -8.16
CA THR A 19 6.39 -3.44 -7.45
C THR A 19 5.35 -4.29 -6.77
N GLU A 20 5.56 -5.60 -6.79
CA GLU A 20 4.72 -6.62 -6.18
C GLU A 20 5.66 -7.78 -5.81
N THR A 21 5.59 -8.29 -4.59
CA THR A 21 6.37 -9.45 -4.16
C THR A 21 5.79 -10.08 -2.89
N GLU A 22 5.83 -11.40 -2.82
CA GLU A 22 5.59 -12.12 -1.56
C GLU A 22 6.85 -12.25 -0.69
N GLN A 23 8.03 -11.91 -1.22
CA GLN A 23 9.34 -12.09 -0.58
C GLN A 23 10.07 -10.75 -0.36
N GLY A 24 9.36 -9.72 0.12
CA GLY A 24 9.88 -8.37 0.34
C GLY A 24 10.81 -8.20 1.56
N GLY A 25 11.36 -9.29 2.10
CA GLY A 25 12.25 -9.26 3.27
C GLY A 25 11.55 -8.68 4.50
N ALA A 26 12.06 -7.57 5.04
CA ALA A 26 11.47 -6.92 6.21
C ALA A 26 10.02 -6.48 5.97
N TYR A 27 9.66 -6.11 4.73
CA TYR A 27 8.28 -5.75 4.37
C TYR A 27 7.34 -6.96 4.22
N GLY A 28 7.87 -8.18 4.11
CA GLY A 28 7.06 -9.37 3.83
C GLY A 28 6.37 -9.28 2.47
N VAL A 29 5.08 -9.61 2.45
CA VAL A 29 4.24 -9.47 1.25
C VAL A 29 3.92 -7.99 1.04
N TYR A 30 4.34 -7.46 -0.12
CA TYR A 30 4.55 -6.04 -0.34
C TYR A 30 4.18 -5.61 -1.76
N VAL A 31 3.66 -4.39 -1.89
CA VAL A 31 3.33 -3.79 -3.18
C VAL A 31 3.52 -2.27 -3.16
N VAL A 32 3.95 -1.72 -4.28
CA VAL A 32 4.03 -0.28 -4.54
C VAL A 32 3.12 0.08 -5.70
N ILE A 33 2.36 1.14 -5.52
CA ILE A 33 1.50 1.73 -6.54
C ILE A 33 1.98 3.15 -6.78
N ARG A 34 2.29 3.46 -8.04
CA ARG A 34 2.62 4.81 -8.49
C ARG A 34 1.35 5.52 -8.96
N HIS A 35 1.18 6.73 -8.47
CA HIS A 35 0.05 7.61 -8.72
C HIS A 35 0.50 8.90 -9.38
N GLU A 36 -0.43 9.54 -10.06
CA GLU A 36 -0.34 10.95 -10.44
C GLU A 36 -1.41 11.72 -9.66
N ILE A 37 -0.99 12.53 -8.70
CA ILE A 37 -1.89 13.26 -7.79
C ILE A 37 -1.50 14.72 -7.82
N ASP A 38 -2.42 15.59 -8.21
CA ASP A 38 -2.21 17.03 -8.36
C ASP A 38 -0.98 17.39 -9.23
N GLY A 39 -0.78 16.61 -10.31
CA GLY A 39 0.34 16.78 -11.25
C GLY A 39 1.70 16.34 -10.71
N GLN A 40 1.74 15.63 -9.57
CA GLN A 40 2.95 15.11 -8.96
C GLN A 40 2.93 13.58 -8.94
N VAL A 41 4.11 12.98 -9.09
CA VAL A 41 4.30 11.54 -8.91
C VAL A 41 4.35 11.24 -7.42
N VAL A 42 3.48 10.35 -6.98
CA VAL A 42 3.37 9.90 -5.59
C VAL A 42 3.37 8.38 -5.60
N GLU A 43 4.05 7.74 -4.67
CA GLU A 43 3.99 6.30 -4.49
C GLU A 43 3.32 5.96 -3.17
N SER A 44 2.43 4.99 -3.19
CA SER A 44 1.93 4.36 -1.96
C SER A 44 2.48 2.94 -1.85
N ALA A 45 2.93 2.58 -0.65
CA ALA A 45 3.48 1.25 -0.39
C ALA A 45 2.67 0.57 0.73
N TYR A 46 2.37 -0.72 0.54
CA TYR A 46 1.57 -1.53 1.46
C TYR A 46 2.36 -2.79 1.77
N ALA A 47 2.54 -3.10 3.06
CA ALA A 47 3.40 -4.19 3.50
C ALA A 47 2.74 -5.04 4.59
N HIS A 48 3.45 -6.11 4.99
CA HIS A 48 3.01 -7.11 5.98
C HIS A 48 1.70 -7.80 5.61
N MET A 49 1.38 -7.88 4.31
CA MET A 49 0.14 -8.54 3.87
C MET A 49 0.19 -10.04 4.17
N ARG A 50 -0.98 -10.68 4.21
CA ARG A 50 -1.07 -12.14 4.34
C ARG A 50 -0.52 -12.80 3.07
N GLU A 51 0.29 -13.83 3.22
CA GLU A 51 0.76 -14.67 2.09
C GLU A 51 -0.42 -15.17 1.24
N GLY A 52 -0.26 -15.17 -0.08
CA GLY A 52 -1.29 -15.52 -1.04
C GLY A 52 -2.47 -14.55 -1.13
N SER A 53 -2.44 -13.40 -0.44
CA SER A 53 -3.53 -12.41 -0.49
C SER A 53 -3.32 -11.26 -1.48
N LEU A 54 -2.08 -11.09 -1.96
CA LEU A 54 -1.73 -10.03 -2.90
C LEU A 54 -2.44 -10.29 -4.24
N ALA A 55 -3.28 -9.33 -4.65
CA ALA A 55 -4.22 -9.50 -5.76
C ALA A 55 -3.90 -8.64 -6.99
N LEU A 56 -2.68 -8.09 -7.03
CA LEU A 56 -2.22 -7.16 -8.05
C LEU A 56 -0.99 -7.72 -8.76
N THR A 57 -0.68 -7.21 -9.95
CA THR A 57 0.55 -7.56 -10.70
C THR A 57 1.25 -6.30 -11.23
N PRO A 58 2.58 -6.31 -11.43
CA PRO A 58 3.30 -5.16 -11.98
C PRO A 58 2.77 -4.73 -13.34
N GLY A 59 2.65 -3.41 -13.56
CA GLY A 59 2.08 -2.81 -14.77
C GLY A 59 0.55 -2.73 -14.79
N GLN A 60 -0.14 -3.36 -13.83
CA GLN A 60 -1.59 -3.28 -13.71
C GLN A 60 -2.05 -1.87 -13.33
N THR A 61 -3.01 -1.32 -14.07
CA THR A 61 -3.76 -0.13 -13.65
C THR A 61 -4.70 -0.49 -12.50
N VAL A 62 -4.70 0.31 -11.45
CA VAL A 62 -5.60 0.18 -10.30
C VAL A 62 -6.49 1.40 -10.17
N ARG A 63 -7.70 1.18 -9.64
CA ARG A 63 -8.62 2.26 -9.24
C ARG A 63 -8.60 2.49 -7.74
N VAL A 64 -8.93 3.70 -7.30
CA VAL A 64 -9.20 4.00 -5.89
C VAL A 64 -10.20 3.00 -5.31
N GLY A 65 -9.90 2.48 -4.12
CA GLY A 65 -10.72 1.46 -3.46
C GLY A 65 -10.51 0.03 -3.98
N GLN A 66 -9.73 -0.18 -5.04
CA GLN A 66 -9.45 -1.53 -5.54
C GLN A 66 -8.67 -2.35 -4.49
N MET A 67 -9.03 -3.63 -4.38
CA MET A 67 -8.40 -4.56 -3.45
C MET A 67 -6.92 -4.75 -3.79
N VAL A 68 -6.07 -4.50 -2.81
CA VAL A 68 -4.62 -4.68 -2.88
C VAL A 68 -4.23 -6.05 -2.32
N GLY A 69 -4.76 -6.35 -1.14
CA GLY A 69 -4.53 -7.60 -0.44
C GLY A 69 -5.22 -7.60 0.92
N ARG A 70 -4.72 -8.39 1.86
CA ARG A 70 -5.30 -8.47 3.22
C ARG A 70 -4.22 -8.27 4.26
N VAL A 71 -4.59 -7.61 5.36
CA VAL A 71 -3.72 -7.46 6.53
C VAL A 71 -3.21 -8.83 6.98
N GLY A 72 -1.92 -8.95 7.16
CA GLY A 72 -1.24 -10.14 7.65
C GLY A 72 -0.20 -9.77 8.70
N ASP A 73 0.79 -10.63 8.86
CA ASP A 73 1.90 -10.48 9.81
C ASP A 73 3.22 -10.97 9.17
N SER A 74 3.35 -10.83 7.84
CA SER A 74 4.52 -11.30 7.10
C SER A 74 5.72 -10.37 7.23
N GLY A 75 6.92 -10.87 7.00
CA GLY A 75 8.15 -10.09 7.12
C GLY A 75 8.54 -9.83 8.58
N ARG A 76 9.10 -8.65 8.87
CA ARG A 76 9.55 -8.29 10.22
C ARG A 76 8.46 -7.52 10.96
N SER A 77 7.41 -8.24 11.34
CA SER A 77 6.25 -7.73 12.07
C SER A 77 6.10 -8.43 13.43
N PHE A 78 5.44 -7.77 14.39
CA PHE A 78 5.24 -8.28 15.77
C PHE A 78 3.76 -8.55 16.08
N GLY A 79 2.94 -8.70 15.05
CA GLY A 79 1.49 -8.83 15.13
C GLY A 79 0.80 -8.15 13.96
N ALA A 80 -0.41 -8.63 13.64
CA ALA A 80 -1.10 -8.23 12.42
C ALA A 80 -1.38 -6.72 12.35
N HIS A 81 -0.85 -6.06 11.32
CA HIS A 81 -1.07 -4.64 11.04
C HIS A 81 -0.79 -4.33 9.56
N LEU A 82 -1.19 -3.13 9.13
CA LEU A 82 -0.77 -2.57 7.85
C LEU A 82 0.39 -1.61 8.09
N HIS A 83 1.56 -1.90 7.51
CA HIS A 83 2.59 -0.89 7.32
C HIS A 83 2.32 -0.19 5.99
N PHE A 84 2.14 1.13 6.06
CA PHE A 84 1.71 1.97 4.95
C PHE A 84 2.63 3.18 4.83
N GLU A 85 3.03 3.47 3.60
CA GLU A 85 3.87 4.62 3.31
C GLU A 85 3.29 5.45 2.16
N ILE A 86 3.55 6.75 2.23
CA ILE A 86 3.48 7.67 1.09
C ILE A 86 4.90 8.11 0.80
N ARG A 87 5.30 8.07 -0.47
CA ARG A 87 6.57 8.58 -0.93
C ARG A 87 6.38 9.64 -2.02
N THR A 88 7.10 10.75 -1.90
CA THR A 88 7.12 11.83 -2.89
C THR A 88 8.56 12.13 -3.27
N GLY A 89 8.87 12.14 -4.57
CA GLY A 89 10.26 12.29 -5.02
C GLY A 89 11.18 11.15 -4.57
N GLY A 90 10.63 9.98 -4.23
CA GLY A 90 11.37 8.82 -3.73
C GLY A 90 11.58 8.77 -2.22
N GLU A 91 11.21 9.83 -1.48
CA GLU A 91 11.36 9.89 -0.03
C GLU A 91 10.03 9.68 0.69
N ALA A 92 10.05 8.94 1.80
CA ALA A 92 8.89 8.73 2.65
C ALA A 92 8.51 10.03 3.37
N VAL A 93 7.22 10.37 3.34
CA VAL A 93 6.64 11.51 4.07
C VAL A 93 5.64 11.00 5.09
N ASP A 94 5.31 11.82 6.10
CA ASP A 94 4.27 11.48 7.09
C ASP A 94 2.90 11.34 6.40
N PRO A 95 2.32 10.12 6.33
CA PRO A 95 1.05 9.90 5.66
C PRO A 95 -0.12 10.61 6.37
N LEU A 96 -0.04 10.80 7.69
CA LEU A 96 -1.11 11.42 8.47
C LEU A 96 -1.15 12.94 8.26
N ALA A 97 0.00 13.56 7.96
CA ALA A 97 0.04 14.95 7.52
C ALA A 97 -0.35 15.09 6.03
N TRP A 98 0.02 14.12 5.20
CA TRP A 98 -0.15 14.19 3.75
C TRP A 98 -1.58 13.89 3.27
N LEU A 99 -2.23 12.86 3.83
CA LEU A 99 -3.55 12.39 3.37
C LEU A 99 -4.68 13.42 3.59
N PRO A 100 -4.89 14.02 4.78
CA PRO A 100 -6.04 14.90 5.02
C PRO A 100 -6.07 16.13 4.12
N ALA A 101 -4.92 16.58 3.62
CA ALA A 101 -4.83 17.68 2.67
C ALA A 101 -5.40 17.33 1.27
N ARG A 102 -5.65 16.04 0.99
CA ARG A 102 -5.97 15.53 -0.36
C ARG A 102 -7.13 14.54 -0.40
N VAL A 103 -7.68 14.16 0.75
CA VAL A 103 -8.94 13.40 0.80
C VAL A 103 -10.09 14.37 0.48
N ARG A 104 -10.74 14.17 -0.68
CA ARG A 104 -12.00 14.84 -0.98
C ARG A 104 -13.14 14.07 -0.28
N PRO A 105 -14.07 14.77 0.40
CA PRO A 105 -15.22 14.13 1.03
C PRO A 105 -16.14 13.42 0.02
#